data_AF-A0A927AY44-F1
#
_entry.id   AF-A0A927AY44-F1
#
_cell.length_a   1.000
_cell.length_b   1.000
_cell.length_c   1.000
_cell.angle_alpha   90.00
_cell.angle_beta   90.00
_cell.angle_gamma   90.00
#
_symmetry.space_group_name_H-M   'P 1'
#
loop_
_entity.id
_entity.type
_entity.pdbx_description
1 polymer ?
#
loop_
_entity_poly.entity_id
_entity_poly.type
_entity_poly.pdbx_seq_one_letter_code
_entity_poly.pdbx_strand_id
1 'polypeptide(L)' 'MVTIKNKYILLAAGFWLLGIALTGVGAYGKSHQWETTATLLTVGISAQAVGFGFLGFAIMQAVFRKK' A
#
# COMPACT_ATOMS: atom_id res chain seq x y z
N MET A 1 -23.17 1.91 1.52
CA MET A 1 -22.18 3.00 1.67
C MET A 1 -21.25 2.62 2.83
N VAL A 2 -20.08 2.04 2.56
CA VAL A 2 -19.12 1.66 3.60
C VAL A 2 -18.50 2.94 4.15
N THR A 3 -19.00 3.45 5.28
CA THR A 3 -18.45 4.63 5.94
C THR A 3 -17.16 4.26 6.67
N ILE A 4 -16.04 4.21 5.94
CA ILE A 4 -14.73 4.21 6.57
C ILE A 4 -14.56 5.61 7.19
N LYS A 5 -14.83 5.73 8.50
CA LYS A 5 -14.72 7.00 9.24
C LYS A 5 -13.32 7.61 9.20
N ASN A 6 -12.30 6.83 8.89
CA ASN A 6 -10.91 7.26 8.88
C ASN A 6 -10.32 7.22 7.46
N LYS A 7 -10.15 8.40 6.85
CA LYS A 7 -9.53 8.59 5.53
C LYS A 7 -8.15 7.92 5.39
N TYR A 8 -7.41 7.78 6.49
CA TYR A 8 -6.09 7.15 6.49
C TYR A 8 -6.15 5.62 6.35
N ILE A 9 -7.23 4.99 6.83
CA ILE A 9 -7.46 3.55 6.60
C ILE A 9 -7.77 3.31 5.11
N LEU A 10 -8.58 4.18 4.49
CA LEU A 10 -8.87 4.09 3.06
C LEU A 10 -7.59 4.30 2.22
N LEU A 11 -6.77 5.29 2.58
CA LEU A 11 -5.46 5.50 1.94
C LEU A 11 -4.55 4.29 2.11
N ALA A 12 -4.44 3.74 3.32
CA ALA A 12 -3.65 2.53 3.58
C ALA A 12 -4.06 1.36 2.69
N ALA A 13 -5.37 1.09 2.62
CA ALA A 13 -5.92 0.03 1.79
C ALA A 13 -5.64 0.27 0.30
N GLY A 14 -5.79 1.51 -0.18
CA GLY A 14 -5.48 1.87 -1.57
C GLY A 14 -4.02 1.63 -1.93
N PHE A 15 -3.09 2.07 -1.08
CA PHE A 15 -1.65 1.86 -1.26
C PHE A 15 -1.26 0.38 -1.20
N TRP A 16 -1.89 -0.41 -0.32
CA TRP A 16 -1.66 -1.85 -0.29
C TRP A 16 -2.17 -2.57 -1.54
N LEU A 17 -3.39 -2.27 -2.00
CA LEU A 17 -3.93 -2.91 -3.20
C LEU A 17 -3.10 -2.56 -4.44
N LEU A 18 -2.72 -1.28 -4.59
CA LEU A 18 -1.83 -0.85 -5.67
C LEU A 18 -0.46 -1.54 -5.56
N GLY A 19 0.11 -1.58 -4.35
CA GLY A 19 1.40 -2.20 -4.11
C GLY A 19 1.42 -3.71 -4.41
N ILE A 20 0.37 -4.44 -4.03
CA ILE A 20 0.18 -5.86 -4.38
C ILE A 20 0.08 -6.02 -5.90
N ALA A 21 -0.71 -5.19 -6.58
CA ALA A 21 -0.86 -5.27 -8.04
C ALA A 21 0.48 -5.04 -8.75
N LEU A 22 1.21 -3.98 -8.41
CA LEU A 22 2.51 -3.68 -8.99
C LEU A 22 3.56 -4.75 -8.68
N THR A 23 3.57 -5.28 -7.46
CA THR A 23 4.49 -6.35 -7.07
C THR A 23 4.17 -7.65 -7.82
N GLY A 24 2.88 -7.99 -7.96
CA GLY A 24 2.43 -9.16 -8.72
C GLY A 24 2.77 -9.06 -10.21
N VAL A 25 2.53 -7.89 -10.82
CA VAL A 25 2.92 -7.64 -12.22
C VAL A 25 4.43 -7.65 -12.38
N GLY A 26 5.19 -7.07 -11.44
CA GLY A 26 6.66 -7.15 -11.44
C GLY A 26 7.17 -8.58 -11.31
N ALA A 27 6.59 -9.39 -10.43
CA ALA A 27 6.94 -10.80 -10.27
C ALA A 27 6.65 -11.61 -11.53
N TYR A 28 5.52 -11.34 -12.20
CA TYR A 28 5.20 -11.92 -13.50
C TYR A 28 6.14 -11.44 -14.61
N GLY A 29 6.47 -10.14 -14.63
CA GLY A 29 7.44 -9.57 -15.57
C GLY A 29 8.83 -10.21 -15.42
N LYS A 30 9.23 -10.58 -14.19
CA LYS A 30 10.48 -11.29 -13.93
C LYS A 30 10.56 -12.62 -14.66
N SER A 31 9.47 -13.40 -14.69
CA SER A 31 9.46 -14.68 -15.41
C SER A 31 9.43 -14.52 -16.94
N HIS A 32 9.10 -13.33 -17.43
CA HIS A 32 9.05 -12.98 -18.85
C HIS A 32 10.18 -12.02 -19.28
N GLN A 33 11.18 -11.81 -18.41
CA GLN A 33 12.34 -10.93 -18.63
C GLN A 33 11.99 -9.48 -19.02
N TRP A 34 10.91 -8.93 -18.46
CA TRP A 34 10.57 -7.52 -18.67
C TRP A 34 11.61 -6.59 -18.05
N GLU A 35 12.09 -5.60 -18.80
CA GLU A 35 13.06 -4.62 -18.34
C GLU A 35 12.54 -3.80 -17.13
N THR A 36 11.22 -3.58 -17.07
CA THR A 36 10.56 -2.78 -16.03
C THR A 36 10.33 -3.54 -14.72
N THR A 37 10.72 -4.82 -14.65
CA THR A 37 10.54 -5.69 -13.46
C THR A 37 11.06 -5.04 -12.18
N ALA A 38 12.29 -4.55 -12.20
CA ALA A 38 12.92 -3.96 -11.01
C ALA A 38 12.17 -2.71 -10.53
N THR A 39 11.72 -1.87 -11.47
CA THR A 39 10.93 -0.67 -11.19
C THR A 39 9.58 -1.04 -10.59
N LEU A 40 8.85 -1.99 -11.20
CA LEU A 40 7.54 -2.43 -10.71
C LEU A 40 7.61 -3.02 -9.30
N LEU A 41 8.62 -3.85 -9.02
CA LEU A 41 8.83 -4.40 -7.68
C LEU A 41 9.19 -3.32 -6.67
N THR A 42 10.08 -2.38 -7.03
CA THR A 42 10.48 -1.29 -6.13
C THR A 42 9.29 -0.40 -5.80
N VAL A 43 8.57 0.07 -6.82
CA VAL A 43 7.38 0.92 -6.61
C VAL A 43 6.30 0.16 -5.84
N GLY A 44 6.08 -1.13 -6.15
CA GLY A 44 5.12 -1.97 -5.44
C GLY A 44 5.43 -2.10 -3.94
N ILE A 45 6.68 -2.41 -3.59
CA ILE A 45 7.12 -2.52 -2.19
C ILE A 45 7.07 -1.16 -1.49
N SER A 46 7.50 -0.08 -2.15
CA SER A 46 7.41 1.27 -1.58
C SER A 46 5.96 1.69 -1.33
N ALA A 47 5.03 1.38 -2.25
CA ALA A 47 3.60 1.61 -2.05
C ALA A 47 3.07 0.83 -0.85
N GLN A 48 3.48 -0.43 -0.67
CA GLN A 48 3.11 -1.21 0.52
C GLN A 48 3.63 -0.58 1.82
N ALA A 49 4.89 -0.14 1.84
CA ALA A 49 5.49 0.52 3.00
C ALA A 49 4.75 1.81 3.38
N VAL A 50 4.37 2.62 2.38
CA VAL A 50 3.53 3.82 2.59
C VAL A 50 2.15 3.43 3.16
N GLY A 51 1.54 2.36 2.65
CA GLY A 51 0.28 1.82 3.19
C GLY A 51 0.39 1.42 4.66
N PHE A 52 1.47 0.73 5.06
CA PHE A 52 1.75 0.41 6.47
C PHE A 52 1.95 1.69 7.30
N GLY A 53 2.60 2.72 6.75
CA GLY A 53 2.74 4.03 7.40
C GLY A 53 1.39 4.68 7.70
N PHE A 54 0.47 4.69 6.73
CA PHE A 54 -0.89 5.23 6.93
C PHE A 54 -1.70 4.41 7.93
N LEU A 55 -1.56 3.09 7.94
CA LEU A 55 -2.21 2.24 8.92
C LEU A 55 -1.70 2.51 10.33
N GLY A 56 -0.37 2.58 10.51
CA GLY A 56 0.26 2.94 11.78
C GLY A 56 -0.22 4.30 12.27
N PHE A 57 -0.27 5.30 11.38
CA PHE A 57 -0.82 6.61 11.70
C PHE A 57 -2.29 6.55 12.14
N ALA A 58 -3.13 5.79 11.43
CA ALA A 58 -4.55 5.63 11.77
C ALA A 58 -4.74 4.98 13.14
N ILE A 59 -3.93 3.98 13.49
CA ILE A 59 -3.93 3.33 14.80
C ILE A 59 -3.50 4.32 15.88
N MET A 60 -2.39 5.02 15.69
CA MET A 60 -1.91 6.03 16.66
C MET A 60 -2.95 7.13 16.87
N GLN A 61 -3.59 7.61 15.81
CA GLN A 61 -4.65 8.60 15.92
C GLN A 61 -5.86 8.08 16.70
N ALA A 62 -6.22 6.80 16.54
CA ALA A 62 -7.31 6.19 17.28
C ALA A 62 -6.99 5.98 18.76
N VAL A 63 -5.75 5.61 19.08
CA VAL A 63 -5.28 5.37 20.45
C VAL A 63 -5.03 6.68 21.21
N PHE A 64 -4.43 7.68 20.56
CA PHE A 64 -4.00 8.93 21.21
C PHE A 64 -4.98 10.10 21.06
N ARG A 65 -6.09 9.94 20.34
CA ARG A 65 -7.20 10.90 20.45
C ARG A 65 -7.78 10.83 21.86
N LYS A 66 -7.21 11.64 22.76
CA LYS A 66 -7.87 12.02 24.01
C LYS A 66 -9.23 12.63 23.65
N LYS A 67 -10.26 12.22 24.37
CA LYS A 67 -11.62 12.81 24.31
C LYS A 67 -11.55 14.33 24.39
#